data_AF-A0A317G185-F1
#
_entry.id   AF-A0A317G185-F1
#
_cell.length_a   1.000
_cell.length_b   1.000
_cell.length_c   1.000
_cell.angle_alpha   90.00
_cell.angle_beta   90.00
_cell.angle_gamma   90.00
#
_symmetry.space_group_name_H-M   'P 1'
#
loop_
_entity.id
_entity.type
_entity.pdbx_description
1 polymer ?
#
loop_
_entity_poly.entity_id
_entity_poly.type
_entity_poly.pdbx_seq_one_letter_code
_entity_poly.pdbx_strand_id
1 'polypeptide(L)'
;MDVLLFPSLQDVIGNVQKYMDVLLFPSLQDVIKERILDQNYRSTLWVVGDSTVSGFNDKYYMPRVGWGEGLKLFFKDDLRIINLAISGTSSKSFRKTDNYRSFLEGIAEGDFLIIGFGHNDEKRGDSTFTSAIGDKDSEGSFAHSLYRYYIKPANDKGASCILVTPIARRDKDLIYKNDFVHITPDGDYPRAIRQLGQELSIPVCDLTKQTVDIALKVDAGDDPDNNTLMMHARTGSRPICVDDTHTSMFGAAVNAYLIAQDIRKSAPSLALYLKDEYDDPLEQASYWVSKSINKDYKDPVYIRPDKGSDYWNAASDENKNVWYPTVFGDISGHGPKSDDFSFDQKDGSLYISAGNHGNNGKIASKSDGIAMYYIRIPVSKSFKLSADIKIESFNESGGPSDFAAYGLMVRDDIYVDSAIGELLGDYVCAGVMFNPSYSKGTNTFARKSGELDFEGGELIAEPKLHDVRHMTIESTRDGYKASIEGYDAVSAGYDYTLTAVDPEYVYVGIFASRAVAISAGNISLEIDGQISSGYDCYELVGR
;
A
#
# COMPACT_ATOMS: atom_id res chain seq x y z
N MET A 1 -14.62 -47.69 49.76
CA MET A 1 -15.57 -46.57 49.78
C MET A 1 -15.11 -45.65 50.89
N ASP A 2 -14.52 -44.52 50.52
CA ASP A 2 -14.93 -43.21 51.02
C ASP A 2 -14.41 -42.20 50.01
N VAL A 3 -15.36 -41.64 49.26
CA VAL A 3 -15.16 -40.74 48.12
C VAL A 3 -14.98 -39.34 48.70
N LEU A 4 -13.78 -38.77 48.55
CA LEU A 4 -13.58 -37.34 48.69
C LEU A 4 -14.35 -36.64 47.57
N LEU A 5 -15.50 -36.08 47.92
CA LEU A 5 -16.31 -35.23 47.05
C LEU A 5 -15.51 -33.96 46.73
N PHE A 6 -15.02 -33.86 45.50
CA PHE A 6 -14.62 -32.57 44.95
C PHE A 6 -15.88 -31.71 44.75
N PRO A 7 -15.87 -30.42 45.13
CA PRO A 7 -17.02 -29.53 44.93
C PRO A 7 -17.32 -29.38 43.43
N SER A 8 -18.61 -29.18 43.10
CA SER A 8 -19.04 -29.03 41.72
C SER A 8 -18.52 -27.72 41.12
N LEU A 9 -18.35 -27.66 39.80
CA LEU A 9 -17.87 -26.46 39.09
C LEU A 9 -18.72 -25.21 39.39
N GLN A 10 -20.02 -25.40 39.68
CA GLN A 10 -20.93 -24.33 40.09
C GLN A 10 -20.61 -23.76 41.48
N ASP A 11 -20.11 -24.58 42.41
CA ASP A 11 -19.72 -24.15 43.75
C ASP A 11 -18.44 -23.29 43.74
N VAL A 12 -17.57 -23.50 42.75
CA VAL A 12 -16.35 -22.69 42.56
C VAL A 12 -16.69 -21.34 41.93
N ILE A 13 -17.52 -21.32 40.88
CA ILE A 13 -17.94 -20.08 40.19
C ILE A 13 -18.74 -19.16 41.13
N GLY A 14 -19.66 -19.72 41.94
CA GLY A 14 -20.45 -18.94 42.89
C GLY A 14 -19.63 -18.25 43.98
N ASN A 15 -18.47 -18.82 44.34
CA ASN A 15 -17.57 -18.23 45.33
C ASN A 15 -16.67 -17.14 44.73
N VAL A 16 -16.27 -17.24 43.46
CA VAL A 16 -15.40 -16.24 42.80
C VAL A 16 -16.11 -14.89 42.63
N GLN A 17 -17.40 -14.88 42.29
CA GLN A 17 -18.20 -13.65 42.19
C GLN A 17 -18.22 -12.89 43.53
N LYS A 18 -18.31 -13.64 44.64
CA LYS A 18 -18.32 -13.11 46.01
C LYS A 18 -16.99 -12.49 46.43
N TYR A 19 -15.87 -12.94 45.86
CA TYR A 19 -14.55 -12.33 46.10
C TYR A 19 -14.28 -11.13 45.17
N MET A 20 -14.87 -11.11 43.97
CA MET A 20 -14.78 -9.99 43.02
C MET A 20 -15.38 -8.69 43.60
N ASP A 21 -16.50 -8.80 44.32
CA ASP A 21 -17.18 -7.66 44.96
C ASP A 21 -16.41 -7.07 46.17
N VAL A 22 -15.39 -7.78 46.68
CA VAL A 22 -14.60 -7.37 47.87
C VAL A 22 -13.27 -6.69 47.47
N LEU A 23 -12.86 -6.78 46.20
CA LEU A 23 -11.62 -6.20 45.72
C LEU A 23 -11.79 -4.73 45.34
N LEU A 24 -11.23 -3.84 46.18
CA LEU A 24 -11.31 -2.37 46.05
C LEU A 24 -10.42 -1.77 44.93
N PHE A 25 -9.78 -2.59 44.09
CA PHE A 25 -8.82 -2.13 43.07
C PHE A 25 -9.17 -2.69 41.69
N PRO A 26 -9.59 -1.84 40.72
CA PRO A 26 -9.94 -2.25 39.36
C PRO A 26 -8.85 -3.08 38.67
N SER A 27 -7.58 -2.74 38.88
CA SER A 27 -6.44 -3.44 38.26
C SER A 27 -6.28 -4.90 38.70
N LEU A 28 -6.66 -5.24 39.93
CA LEU A 28 -6.60 -6.63 40.40
C LEU A 28 -7.78 -7.45 39.88
N GLN A 29 -8.93 -6.80 39.66
CA GLN A 29 -10.08 -7.42 39.01
C GLN A 29 -9.79 -7.79 37.55
N ASP A 30 -9.06 -6.93 36.83
CA ASP A 30 -8.67 -7.18 35.43
C ASP A 30 -7.65 -8.33 35.32
N VAL A 31 -6.64 -8.37 36.20
CA VAL A 31 -5.65 -9.47 36.25
C VAL A 31 -6.30 -10.82 36.60
N ILE A 32 -7.29 -10.81 37.50
CA ILE A 32 -8.05 -12.02 37.86
C ILE A 32 -8.99 -12.42 36.72
N LYS A 33 -9.62 -11.47 36.02
CA LYS A 33 -10.40 -11.76 34.80
C LYS A 33 -9.55 -12.38 33.71
N GLU A 34 -8.38 -11.83 33.40
CA GLU A 34 -7.45 -12.41 32.42
C GLU A 34 -7.05 -13.84 32.81
N ARG A 35 -6.73 -14.09 34.09
CA ARG A 35 -6.38 -15.44 34.57
C ARG A 35 -7.54 -16.43 34.60
N ILE A 36 -8.77 -15.98 34.86
CA ILE A 36 -9.97 -16.84 34.81
C ILE A 36 -10.34 -17.14 33.35
N LEU A 37 -10.20 -16.16 32.45
CA LEU A 37 -10.37 -16.36 31.01
C LEU A 37 -9.33 -17.36 30.46
N ASP A 38 -8.09 -17.33 30.97
CA ASP A 38 -7.05 -18.30 30.60
C ASP A 38 -7.41 -19.76 30.97
N GLN A 39 -8.30 -19.99 31.94
CA GLN A 39 -8.77 -21.34 32.28
C GLN A 39 -9.97 -21.83 31.46
N ASN A 40 -10.58 -20.97 30.63
CA ASN A 40 -11.69 -21.36 29.76
C ASN A 40 -11.24 -21.87 28.39
N TYR A 41 -10.00 -21.58 27.98
CA TYR A 41 -9.47 -22.02 26.70
C TYR A 41 -8.79 -23.38 26.85
N ARG A 42 -9.13 -24.32 25.96
CA ARG A 42 -8.51 -25.65 25.92
C ARG A 42 -7.19 -25.67 25.14
N SER A 43 -6.96 -24.67 24.29
CA SER A 43 -5.79 -24.53 23.43
C SER A 43 -5.69 -23.10 22.89
N THR A 44 -4.50 -22.73 22.41
CA THR A 44 -4.25 -21.46 21.69
C THR A 44 -3.89 -21.72 20.23
N LEU A 45 -4.53 -20.99 19.32
CA LEU A 45 -4.12 -20.83 17.92
C LEU A 45 -3.29 -19.55 17.77
N TRP A 46 -1.99 -19.73 17.53
CA TRP A 46 -1.04 -18.68 17.21
C TRP A 46 -1.05 -18.43 15.70
N VAL A 47 -1.27 -17.19 15.28
CA VAL A 47 -1.30 -16.79 13.87
C VAL A 47 -0.10 -15.89 13.59
N VAL A 48 0.77 -16.29 12.67
CA VAL A 48 1.92 -15.49 12.23
C VAL A 48 1.85 -15.26 10.73
N GLY A 49 2.25 -14.07 10.29
CA GLY A 49 2.15 -13.72 8.88
C GLY A 49 2.43 -12.26 8.57
N ASP A 50 2.18 -11.91 7.31
CA ASP A 50 2.36 -10.58 6.75
C ASP A 50 1.09 -9.70 6.83
N SER A 51 1.03 -8.65 6.01
CA SER A 51 -0.07 -7.68 5.96
C SER A 51 -1.41 -8.28 5.56
N THR A 52 -1.43 -9.38 4.82
CA THR A 52 -2.67 -10.06 4.43
C THR A 52 -3.28 -10.90 5.57
N VAL A 53 -2.52 -11.06 6.66
CA VAL A 53 -2.90 -11.81 7.86
C VAL A 53 -3.20 -10.88 9.04
N SER A 54 -2.50 -9.73 9.13
CA SER A 54 -2.53 -8.83 10.28
C SER A 54 -3.83 -8.02 10.44
N GLY A 55 -4.10 -7.57 11.67
CA GLY A 55 -5.07 -6.50 11.93
C GLY A 55 -4.52 -5.11 11.60
N PHE A 56 -5.42 -4.16 11.32
CA PHE A 56 -5.07 -2.76 11.03
C PHE A 56 -5.95 -1.80 11.81
N ASN A 57 -5.48 -0.55 11.92
CA ASN A 57 -6.23 0.59 12.43
C ASN A 57 -6.02 1.80 11.51
N ASP A 58 -6.30 1.63 10.22
CA ASP A 58 -6.27 2.71 9.24
C ASP A 58 -7.64 3.37 9.08
N LYS A 59 -7.62 4.57 8.48
CA LYS A 59 -8.82 5.40 8.26
C LYS A 59 -9.33 5.33 6.83
N TYR A 60 -8.98 4.30 6.08
CA TYR A 60 -9.39 4.13 4.68
C TYR A 60 -10.92 4.13 4.55
N TYR A 61 -11.43 4.47 3.35
CA TYR A 61 -12.85 4.32 3.02
C TYR A 61 -13.34 2.89 3.25
N MET A 62 -12.55 1.89 2.84
CA MET A 62 -12.69 0.50 3.24
C MET A 62 -11.39 0.03 3.90
N PRO A 63 -11.35 -0.06 5.25
CA PRO A 63 -10.14 -0.43 6.00
C PRO A 63 -9.56 -1.77 5.62
N ARG A 64 -8.23 -1.88 5.74
CA ARG A 64 -7.54 -3.15 5.56
C ARG A 64 -7.88 -4.09 6.71
N VAL A 65 -8.14 -5.35 6.41
CA VAL A 65 -8.34 -6.41 7.38
C VAL A 65 -7.67 -7.67 6.84
N GLY A 66 -6.73 -8.23 7.58
CA GLY A 66 -6.15 -9.52 7.24
C GLY A 66 -7.02 -10.70 7.66
N TRP A 67 -6.89 -11.83 6.98
CA TRP A 67 -7.72 -13.02 7.25
C TRP A 67 -7.49 -13.60 8.65
N GLY A 68 -6.36 -13.31 9.30
CA GLY A 68 -6.11 -13.70 10.69
C GLY A 68 -7.14 -13.12 11.66
N GLU A 69 -7.63 -11.90 11.41
CA GLU A 69 -8.73 -11.29 12.16
C GLU A 69 -10.09 -11.94 11.89
N GLY A 70 -10.26 -12.53 10.71
CA GLY A 70 -11.47 -13.22 10.28
C GLY A 70 -11.66 -14.59 10.93
N LEU A 71 -10.59 -15.23 11.39
CA LEU A 71 -10.65 -16.60 11.94
C LEU A 71 -11.65 -16.73 13.10
N LYS A 72 -11.76 -15.72 13.97
CA LYS A 72 -12.70 -15.70 15.11
C LYS A 72 -14.18 -15.88 14.72
N LEU A 73 -14.53 -15.67 13.45
CA LEU A 73 -15.88 -15.92 12.95
C LEU A 73 -16.23 -17.41 12.92
N PHE A 74 -15.23 -18.29 12.77
CA PHE A 74 -15.41 -19.71 12.43
C PHE A 74 -15.04 -20.68 13.55
N PHE A 75 -14.33 -20.21 14.59
CA PHE A 75 -13.92 -21.01 15.75
C PHE A 75 -14.84 -20.80 16.95
N LYS A 76 -14.94 -21.83 17.79
CA LYS A 76 -15.63 -21.83 19.09
C LYS A 76 -14.85 -20.98 20.10
N ASP A 77 -15.55 -20.48 21.10
CA ASP A 77 -14.98 -19.61 22.14
C ASP A 77 -14.03 -20.36 23.11
N ASP A 78 -13.91 -21.68 23.02
CA ASP A 78 -12.98 -22.50 23.82
C ASP A 78 -11.59 -22.65 23.18
N LEU A 79 -11.33 -22.00 22.04
CA LEU A 79 -10.02 -21.79 21.43
C LEU A 79 -9.61 -20.32 21.52
N ARG A 80 -8.44 -20.05 22.11
CA ARG A 80 -7.88 -18.69 22.12
C ARG A 80 -7.20 -18.43 20.77
N ILE A 81 -7.53 -17.35 20.08
CA ILE A 81 -6.84 -16.96 18.84
C ILE A 81 -5.97 -15.73 19.12
N ILE A 82 -4.66 -15.86 18.89
CA ILE A 82 -3.70 -14.76 19.04
C ILE A 82 -3.10 -14.44 17.67
N ASN A 83 -3.57 -13.35 17.07
CA ASN A 83 -3.02 -12.85 15.82
C ASN A 83 -1.78 -12.00 16.06
N LEU A 84 -0.62 -12.57 15.73
CA LEU A 84 0.68 -11.93 15.87
C LEU A 84 1.22 -11.39 14.55
N ALA A 85 0.51 -11.55 13.44
CA ALA A 85 0.95 -11.08 12.13
C ALA A 85 1.19 -9.57 12.11
N ILE A 86 2.21 -9.13 11.35
CA ILE A 86 2.59 -7.72 11.25
C ILE A 86 2.71 -7.34 9.78
N SER A 87 2.05 -6.24 9.42
CA SER A 87 2.14 -5.65 8.08
C SER A 87 3.58 -5.33 7.69
N GLY A 88 3.93 -5.65 6.44
CA GLY A 88 5.28 -5.42 5.89
C GLY A 88 6.35 -6.45 6.32
N THR A 89 6.04 -7.40 7.20
CA THR A 89 7.00 -8.44 7.58
C THR A 89 7.03 -9.61 6.59
N SER A 90 8.18 -10.28 6.52
CA SER A 90 8.39 -11.55 5.80
C SER A 90 8.72 -12.66 6.79
N SER A 91 8.80 -13.91 6.33
CA SER A 91 9.23 -15.04 7.17
C SER A 91 10.60 -14.79 7.82
N LYS A 92 11.46 -13.99 7.16
CA LYS A 92 12.78 -13.61 7.66
C LYS A 92 12.75 -12.43 8.61
N SER A 93 12.04 -11.34 8.27
CA SER A 93 12.08 -10.09 9.03
C SER A 93 11.23 -10.13 10.30
N PHE A 94 10.13 -10.90 10.31
CA PHE A 94 9.26 -11.07 11.48
C PHE A 94 10.01 -11.56 12.72
N ARG A 95 11.09 -12.33 12.55
CA ARG A 95 11.93 -12.86 13.64
C ARG A 95 12.61 -11.80 14.50
N LYS A 96 12.69 -10.56 14.00
CA LYS A 96 13.28 -9.43 14.72
C LYS A 96 12.26 -8.67 15.57
N THR A 97 11.00 -9.10 15.59
CA THR A 97 9.91 -8.41 16.26
C THR A 97 9.67 -8.96 17.66
N ASP A 98 9.06 -8.15 18.52
CA ASP A 98 8.60 -8.61 19.83
C ASP A 98 7.49 -9.66 19.71
N ASN A 99 6.67 -9.62 18.65
CA ASN A 99 5.65 -10.62 18.36
C ASN A 99 6.25 -12.02 18.17
N TYR A 100 7.38 -12.13 17.47
CA TYR A 100 8.08 -13.41 17.34
C TYR A 100 8.61 -13.92 18.68
N ARG A 101 9.09 -13.02 19.55
CA ARG A 101 9.49 -13.38 20.92
C ARG A 101 8.29 -13.90 21.72
N SER A 102 7.16 -13.19 21.67
CA SER A 102 5.91 -13.61 22.33
C SER A 102 5.43 -14.99 21.86
N PHE A 103 5.52 -15.26 20.56
CA PHE A 103 5.25 -16.60 20.01
C PHE A 103 6.17 -17.67 20.61
N LEU A 104 7.49 -17.45 20.56
CA LEU A 104 8.47 -18.41 21.06
C LEU A 104 8.35 -18.66 22.56
N GLU A 105 8.00 -17.64 23.35
CA GLU A 105 7.83 -17.76 24.79
C GLU A 105 6.49 -18.41 25.15
N GLY A 106 5.42 -18.04 24.44
CA GLY A 106 4.04 -18.40 24.78
C GLY A 106 3.54 -19.75 24.25
N ILE A 107 3.98 -20.20 23.07
CA ILE A 107 3.45 -21.44 22.50
C ILE A 107 3.76 -22.66 23.38
N ALA A 108 2.79 -23.56 23.53
CA ALA A 108 2.88 -24.71 24.44
C ALA A 108 2.35 -26.01 23.80
N GLU A 109 2.46 -27.11 24.54
CA GLU A 109 1.97 -28.42 24.11
C GLU A 109 0.45 -28.39 23.91
N GLY A 110 -0.03 -28.93 22.79
CA GLY A 110 -1.45 -28.92 22.44
C GLY A 110 -1.95 -27.63 21.80
N ASP A 111 -1.10 -26.62 21.62
CA ASP A 111 -1.40 -25.42 20.82
C ASP A 111 -1.32 -25.70 19.31
N PHE A 112 -1.76 -24.71 18.54
CA PHE A 112 -1.67 -24.68 17.09
C PHE A 112 -0.91 -23.45 16.60
N LEU A 113 -0.17 -23.59 15.51
CA LEU A 113 0.46 -22.49 14.79
C LEU A 113 -0.03 -22.47 13.34
N ILE A 114 -0.60 -21.36 12.89
CA ILE A 114 -0.91 -21.12 11.48
C ILE A 114 0.04 -20.06 10.90
N ILE A 115 0.61 -20.34 9.74
CA ILE A 115 1.69 -19.54 9.14
C ILE A 115 1.28 -19.07 7.75
N GLY A 116 1.22 -17.76 7.54
CA GLY A 116 0.89 -17.13 6.24
C GLY A 116 1.86 -16.03 5.84
N PHE A 117 2.93 -16.40 5.14
CA PHE A 117 3.92 -15.48 4.59
C PHE A 117 4.06 -15.67 3.07
N GLY A 118 4.67 -14.71 2.39
CA GLY A 118 5.02 -14.80 0.97
C GLY A 118 5.11 -13.43 0.28
N HIS A 119 4.19 -12.51 0.58
CA HIS A 119 4.09 -11.22 -0.14
C HIS A 119 5.34 -10.34 -0.03
N ASN A 120 6.03 -10.39 1.12
CA ASN A 120 7.24 -9.60 1.37
C ASN A 120 8.54 -10.41 1.21
N ASP A 121 8.43 -11.75 1.23
CA ASP A 121 9.55 -12.65 1.00
C ASP A 121 10.05 -12.56 -0.46
N GLU A 122 9.15 -12.26 -1.40
CA GLU A 122 9.44 -12.16 -2.83
C GLU A 122 10.06 -10.83 -3.29
N LYS A 123 10.19 -9.84 -2.41
CA LYS A 123 10.71 -8.51 -2.75
C LYS A 123 12.24 -8.50 -2.78
N ARG A 124 12.82 -8.77 -3.94
CA ARG A 124 14.28 -8.76 -4.15
C ARG A 124 14.90 -7.39 -3.83
N GLY A 125 16.11 -7.39 -3.27
CA GLY A 125 16.84 -6.18 -2.89
C GLY A 125 16.42 -5.59 -1.53
N ASP A 126 15.34 -6.09 -0.94
CA ASP A 126 14.91 -5.74 0.41
C ASP A 126 15.55 -6.67 1.47
N SER A 127 15.76 -6.14 2.67
CA SER A 127 16.05 -6.90 3.88
C SER A 127 15.06 -8.04 4.18
N THR A 128 13.83 -7.96 3.65
CA THR A 128 12.76 -8.96 3.80
C THR A 128 12.92 -10.20 2.90
N PHE A 129 13.76 -10.14 1.86
CA PHE A 129 13.85 -11.19 0.84
C PHE A 129 14.28 -12.57 1.36
N THR A 130 13.62 -13.62 0.84
CA THR A 130 14.06 -15.03 0.89
C THR A 130 13.76 -15.71 -0.44
N SER A 131 14.63 -16.58 -0.93
CA SER A 131 14.42 -17.27 -2.22
C SER A 131 13.38 -18.39 -2.11
N ALA A 132 12.38 -18.45 -2.99
CA ALA A 132 11.48 -19.61 -3.11
C ALA A 132 12.17 -20.84 -3.73
N ILE A 133 13.36 -20.68 -4.32
CA ILE A 133 14.21 -21.79 -4.75
C ILE A 133 14.97 -22.35 -3.54
N GLY A 134 14.83 -23.65 -3.32
CA GLY A 134 15.47 -24.39 -2.24
C GLY A 134 14.45 -25.13 -1.37
N ASP A 135 14.94 -25.95 -0.44
CA ASP A 135 14.16 -26.75 0.50
C ASP A 135 14.40 -26.30 1.95
N LYS A 136 13.88 -27.06 2.93
CA LYS A 136 14.02 -26.78 4.35
C LYS A 136 15.46 -26.77 4.87
N ASP A 137 16.41 -27.38 4.14
CA ASP A 137 17.81 -27.50 4.52
C ASP A 137 18.70 -26.49 3.76
N SER A 138 18.14 -25.78 2.79
CA SER A 138 18.80 -24.76 1.97
C SER A 138 18.80 -23.39 2.67
N GLU A 139 19.89 -23.02 3.35
CA GLU A 139 20.00 -21.73 4.05
C GLU A 139 19.69 -20.53 3.12
N GLY A 140 18.84 -19.61 3.58
CA GLY A 140 18.36 -18.47 2.79
C GLY A 140 17.12 -18.74 1.93
N SER A 141 16.69 -19.99 1.80
CA SER A 141 15.42 -20.32 1.14
C SER A 141 14.21 -19.99 2.04
N PHE A 142 13.07 -19.76 1.40
CA PHE A 142 11.79 -19.53 2.06
C PHE A 142 11.36 -20.77 2.85
N ALA A 143 11.47 -21.97 2.27
CA ALA A 143 11.16 -23.23 2.95
C ALA A 143 12.02 -23.45 4.21
N HIS A 144 13.32 -23.13 4.14
CA HIS A 144 14.20 -23.15 5.30
C HIS A 144 13.76 -22.16 6.38
N SER A 145 13.37 -20.95 6.00
CA SER A 145 12.87 -19.94 6.92
C SER A 145 11.63 -20.43 7.68
N LEU A 146 10.62 -20.93 6.96
CA LEU A 146 9.39 -21.48 7.53
C LEU A 146 9.69 -22.65 8.48
N TYR A 147 10.53 -23.60 8.04
CA TYR A 147 10.88 -24.77 8.84
C TYR A 147 11.67 -24.41 10.09
N ARG A 148 12.81 -23.74 9.93
CA ARG A 148 13.80 -23.54 10.99
C ARG A 148 13.28 -22.64 12.09
N TYR A 149 12.51 -21.61 11.75
CA TYR A 149 12.15 -20.54 12.68
C TYR A 149 10.72 -20.60 13.21
N TYR A 150 9.83 -21.38 12.58
CA TYR A 150 8.42 -21.44 12.99
C TYR A 150 7.98 -22.87 13.28
N ILE A 151 8.07 -23.76 12.27
CA ILE A 151 7.59 -25.14 12.38
C ILE A 151 8.38 -25.91 13.44
N LYS A 152 9.72 -25.87 13.36
CA LYS A 152 10.57 -26.64 14.28
C LYS A 152 10.37 -26.19 15.74
N PRO A 153 10.43 -24.88 16.10
CA PRO A 153 10.19 -24.45 17.48
C PRO A 153 8.79 -24.79 18.01
N ALA A 154 7.74 -24.72 17.17
CA ALA A 154 6.40 -25.11 17.57
C ALA A 154 6.30 -26.62 17.83
N ASN A 155 6.82 -27.44 16.91
CA ASN A 155 6.83 -28.90 17.05
C ASN A 155 7.68 -29.36 18.25
N ASP A 156 8.84 -28.72 18.50
CA ASP A 156 9.71 -29.00 19.67
C ASP A 156 8.96 -28.77 20.99
N LYS A 157 7.95 -27.90 21.00
CA LYS A 157 7.08 -27.59 22.14
C LYS A 157 5.78 -28.39 22.16
N GLY A 158 5.57 -29.31 21.21
CA GLY A 158 4.36 -30.15 21.14
C GLY A 158 3.14 -29.46 20.53
N ALA A 159 3.33 -28.33 19.83
CA ALA A 159 2.27 -27.67 19.08
C ALA A 159 2.17 -28.22 17.64
N SER A 160 0.97 -28.13 17.05
CA SER A 160 0.70 -28.59 15.67
C SER A 160 0.68 -27.42 14.68
N CYS A 161 1.33 -27.56 13.53
CA CYS A 161 1.43 -26.49 12.53
C CYS A 161 0.41 -26.66 11.39
N ILE A 162 0.01 -25.53 10.79
CA ILE A 162 -0.77 -25.41 9.55
C ILE A 162 -0.09 -24.36 8.68
N LEU A 163 0.09 -24.66 7.40
CA LEU A 163 0.65 -23.72 6.42
C LEU A 163 -0.46 -23.13 5.56
N VAL A 164 -0.36 -21.86 5.21
CA VAL A 164 -1.29 -21.16 4.32
C VAL A 164 -0.50 -20.51 3.19
N THR A 165 -0.85 -20.78 1.94
CA THR A 165 -0.25 -20.07 0.79
C THR A 165 -0.71 -18.61 0.75
N PRO A 166 0.09 -17.65 0.26
CA PRO A 166 -0.32 -16.24 0.19
C PRO A 166 -1.57 -16.06 -0.68
N ILE A 167 -2.42 -15.06 -0.38
CA ILE A 167 -3.59 -14.77 -1.21
C ILE A 167 -3.14 -14.23 -2.57
N ALA A 168 -3.83 -14.57 -3.65
CA ALA A 168 -3.54 -13.96 -4.94
C ALA A 168 -3.80 -12.44 -4.91
N ARG A 169 -2.98 -11.68 -5.63
CA ARG A 169 -3.25 -10.25 -5.85
C ARG A 169 -4.37 -10.09 -6.84
N ARG A 170 -5.26 -9.13 -6.61
CA ARG A 170 -6.35 -8.81 -7.53
C ARG A 170 -5.79 -8.41 -8.89
N ASP A 171 -6.26 -9.06 -9.95
CA ASP A 171 -6.00 -8.64 -11.32
C ASP A 171 -7.31 -8.13 -11.95
N LYS A 172 -7.30 -6.88 -12.43
CA LYS A 172 -8.45 -6.25 -13.09
C LYS A 172 -8.81 -6.93 -14.41
N ASP A 173 -7.84 -7.57 -15.05
CA ASP A 173 -8.03 -8.27 -16.31
C ASP A 173 -8.35 -9.76 -16.12
N LEU A 174 -8.41 -10.22 -14.85
CA LEU A 174 -8.63 -11.62 -14.47
C LEU A 174 -7.55 -12.58 -15.00
N ILE A 175 -6.31 -12.11 -15.18
CA ILE A 175 -5.18 -12.88 -15.70
C ILE A 175 -4.19 -13.22 -14.57
N TYR A 176 -4.58 -14.17 -13.74
CA TYR A 176 -3.78 -14.62 -12.60
C TYR A 176 -2.55 -15.45 -13.01
N LYS A 177 -1.42 -14.78 -13.23
CA LYS A 177 -0.11 -15.36 -13.55
C LYS A 177 1.04 -14.56 -12.92
N ASN A 178 2.24 -15.16 -12.91
CA ASN A 178 3.46 -14.51 -12.41
C ASN A 178 3.25 -13.94 -10.99
N ASP A 179 3.62 -12.67 -10.78
CA ASP A 179 3.54 -11.99 -9.49
C ASP A 179 2.11 -11.90 -8.93
N PHE A 180 1.05 -11.98 -9.75
CA PHE A 180 -0.33 -12.03 -9.24
C PHE A 180 -0.63 -13.30 -8.44
N VAL A 181 0.16 -14.35 -8.66
CA VAL A 181 0.07 -15.65 -7.98
C VAL A 181 1.39 -16.07 -7.34
N HIS A 182 2.26 -15.09 -7.03
CA HIS A 182 3.52 -15.31 -6.31
C HIS A 182 4.51 -16.25 -7.02
N ILE A 183 4.56 -16.16 -8.35
CA ILE A 183 5.56 -16.81 -9.18
C ILE A 183 6.50 -15.73 -9.72
N THR A 184 7.72 -15.72 -9.18
CA THR A 184 8.75 -14.72 -9.45
C THR A 184 9.99 -15.37 -10.10
N PRO A 185 10.96 -14.58 -10.59
CA PRO A 185 12.26 -15.12 -11.02
C PRO A 185 12.99 -15.90 -9.92
N ASP A 186 12.71 -15.62 -8.65
CA ASP A 186 13.31 -16.26 -7.48
C ASP A 186 12.47 -17.44 -6.95
N GLY A 187 11.47 -17.89 -7.72
CA GLY A 187 10.72 -19.13 -7.50
C GLY A 187 9.21 -18.93 -7.32
N ASP A 188 8.54 -20.07 -7.08
CA ASP A 188 7.10 -20.21 -6.86
C ASP A 188 6.84 -20.45 -5.37
N TYR A 189 6.41 -19.39 -4.65
CA TYR A 189 6.22 -19.43 -3.20
C TYR A 189 5.08 -20.37 -2.77
N PRO A 190 3.89 -20.38 -3.43
CA PRO A 190 2.83 -21.33 -3.12
C PRO A 190 3.26 -22.78 -3.32
N ARG A 191 4.08 -23.07 -4.35
CA ARG A 191 4.66 -24.41 -4.54
C ARG A 191 5.64 -24.77 -3.43
N ALA A 192 6.53 -23.86 -3.02
CA ALA A 192 7.47 -24.12 -1.93
C ALA A 192 6.72 -24.51 -0.62
N ILE A 193 5.63 -23.82 -0.31
CA ILE A 193 4.77 -24.13 0.85
C ILE A 193 4.13 -25.52 0.71
N ARG A 194 3.52 -25.82 -0.45
CA ARG A 194 2.89 -27.12 -0.70
C ARG A 194 3.89 -28.28 -0.60
N GLN A 195 5.09 -28.10 -1.15
CA GLN A 195 6.16 -29.10 -1.08
C GLN A 195 6.62 -29.32 0.36
N LEU A 196 6.82 -28.23 1.13
CA LEU A 196 7.20 -28.32 2.53
C LEU A 196 6.12 -29.01 3.38
N GLY A 197 4.84 -28.68 3.15
CA GLY A 197 3.72 -29.32 3.82
C GLY A 197 3.64 -30.82 3.52
N GLN A 198 3.83 -31.21 2.26
CA GLN A 198 3.90 -32.61 1.87
C GLN A 198 5.08 -33.34 2.53
N GLU A 199 6.27 -32.74 2.50
CA GLU A 199 7.49 -33.33 3.07
C GLU A 199 7.36 -33.57 4.58
N LEU A 200 6.78 -32.62 5.31
CA LEU A 200 6.66 -32.67 6.77
C LEU A 200 5.32 -33.23 7.25
N SER A 201 4.43 -33.64 6.34
CA SER A 201 3.06 -34.05 6.65
C SER A 201 2.27 -32.99 7.45
N ILE A 202 2.47 -31.72 7.10
CA ILE A 202 1.77 -30.57 7.67
C ILE A 202 0.60 -30.18 6.76
N PRO A 203 -0.62 -29.99 7.30
CA PRO A 203 -1.76 -29.51 6.52
C PRO A 203 -1.48 -28.17 5.84
N VAL A 204 -1.91 -28.03 4.59
CA VAL A 204 -1.75 -26.81 3.78
C VAL A 204 -3.13 -26.32 3.33
N CYS A 205 -3.46 -25.07 3.67
CA CYS A 205 -4.58 -24.34 3.06
C CYS A 205 -4.05 -23.61 1.82
N ASP A 206 -4.45 -24.06 0.62
CA ASP A 206 -3.96 -23.48 -0.65
C ASP A 206 -4.80 -22.25 -1.04
N LEU A 207 -4.58 -21.17 -0.30
CA LEU A 207 -5.34 -19.93 -0.44
C LEU A 207 -5.02 -19.18 -1.74
N THR A 208 -3.80 -19.28 -2.29
CA THR A 208 -3.48 -18.72 -3.61
C THR A 208 -4.44 -19.28 -4.66
N LYS A 209 -4.57 -20.61 -4.74
CA LYS A 209 -5.50 -21.24 -5.68
C LYS A 209 -6.95 -20.84 -5.42
N GLN A 210 -7.39 -20.92 -4.16
CA GLN A 210 -8.79 -20.68 -3.82
C GLN A 210 -9.22 -19.23 -4.06
N THR A 211 -8.34 -18.26 -3.78
CA THR A 211 -8.66 -16.84 -4.03
C THR A 211 -8.73 -16.50 -5.52
N VAL A 212 -7.93 -17.16 -6.38
CA VAL A 212 -8.11 -17.08 -7.84
C VAL A 212 -9.47 -17.66 -8.24
N ASP A 213 -9.81 -18.86 -7.75
CA ASP A 213 -11.07 -19.52 -8.10
C ASP A 213 -12.29 -18.67 -7.64
N ILE A 214 -12.21 -18.04 -6.46
CA ILE A 214 -13.23 -17.08 -5.99
C ILE A 214 -13.27 -15.84 -6.87
N ALA A 215 -12.13 -15.20 -7.16
CA ALA A 215 -12.10 -14.00 -7.97
C ALA A 215 -12.74 -14.21 -9.35
N LEU A 216 -12.38 -15.29 -10.03
CA LEU A 216 -12.97 -15.67 -11.32
C LEU A 216 -14.47 -15.95 -11.23
N LYS A 217 -14.93 -16.56 -10.12
CA LYS A 217 -16.35 -16.84 -9.90
C LYS A 217 -17.16 -15.58 -9.68
N VAL A 218 -16.69 -14.68 -8.81
CA VAL A 218 -17.47 -13.51 -8.38
C VAL A 218 -17.48 -12.42 -9.44
N ASP A 219 -16.36 -12.18 -10.13
CA ASP A 219 -16.28 -11.16 -11.19
C ASP A 219 -16.92 -11.62 -12.53
N ALA A 220 -17.23 -12.92 -12.67
CA ALA A 220 -18.08 -13.42 -13.75
C ALA A 220 -19.58 -13.26 -13.46
N GLY A 221 -19.96 -12.94 -12.22
CA GLY A 221 -21.33 -12.66 -11.82
C GLY A 221 -21.70 -11.18 -11.96
N ASP A 222 -23.00 -10.89 -11.94
CA ASP A 222 -23.54 -9.51 -12.06
C ASP A 222 -23.91 -8.89 -10.69
N ASP A 223 -23.46 -9.47 -9.58
CA ASP A 223 -23.76 -8.99 -8.23
C ASP A 223 -22.87 -7.78 -7.86
N PRO A 224 -23.45 -6.60 -7.62
CA PRO A 224 -22.68 -5.39 -7.34
C PRO A 224 -21.95 -5.42 -5.98
N ASP A 225 -22.39 -6.27 -5.05
CA ASP A 225 -21.77 -6.43 -3.74
C ASP A 225 -20.81 -7.63 -3.69
N ASN A 226 -20.96 -8.59 -4.60
CA ASN A 226 -20.16 -9.81 -4.65
C ASN A 226 -19.19 -9.80 -5.84
N ASN A 227 -18.13 -9.00 -5.71
CA ASN A 227 -17.03 -8.91 -6.68
C ASN A 227 -15.72 -8.58 -5.96
N THR A 228 -14.60 -8.68 -6.67
CA THR A 228 -13.28 -8.48 -6.09
C THR A 228 -13.03 -7.05 -5.61
N LEU A 229 -13.70 -6.03 -6.18
CA LEU A 229 -13.55 -4.65 -5.71
C LEU A 229 -14.07 -4.47 -4.28
N MET A 230 -15.15 -5.18 -3.94
CA MET A 230 -15.76 -5.14 -2.60
C MET A 230 -15.00 -5.98 -1.57
N MET A 231 -14.24 -6.98 -2.02
CA MET A 231 -13.39 -7.81 -1.16
C MET A 231 -12.06 -7.13 -0.78
N HIS A 232 -11.71 -6.02 -1.43
CA HIS A 232 -10.44 -5.34 -1.24
C HIS A 232 -10.57 -4.03 -0.46
N ALA A 233 -9.51 -3.67 0.25
CA ALA A 233 -9.41 -2.40 0.94
C ALA A 233 -9.38 -1.25 -0.06
N ARG A 234 -9.81 -0.06 0.35
CA ARG A 234 -9.93 1.11 -0.52
C ARG A 234 -9.58 2.36 0.23
N THR A 235 -8.56 3.08 -0.22
CA THR A 235 -8.12 4.31 0.44
C THR A 235 -9.21 5.37 0.38
N GLY A 236 -9.80 5.59 -0.82
CA GLY A 236 -10.95 6.49 -1.02
C GLY A 236 -12.19 5.85 -1.65
N SER A 237 -13.25 6.66 -1.79
CA SER A 237 -14.58 6.19 -2.24
C SER A 237 -14.67 5.86 -3.74
N ARG A 238 -13.65 6.23 -4.53
CA ARG A 238 -13.58 5.96 -5.98
C ARG A 238 -13.00 4.55 -6.26
N PRO A 239 -13.50 3.80 -7.25
CA PRO A 239 -13.01 2.43 -7.53
C PRO A 239 -11.50 2.35 -7.82
N ILE A 240 -10.91 3.39 -8.39
CA ILE A 240 -9.46 3.45 -8.66
C ILE A 240 -8.59 3.41 -7.39
N CYS A 241 -9.18 3.76 -6.24
CA CYS A 241 -8.52 3.76 -4.93
C CYS A 241 -8.47 2.37 -4.27
N VAL A 242 -8.89 1.31 -4.97
CA VAL A 242 -8.80 -0.08 -4.48
C VAL A 242 -7.34 -0.48 -4.30
N ASP A 243 -7.03 -1.15 -3.21
CA ASP A 243 -5.76 -1.84 -2.98
C ASP A 243 -5.84 -3.26 -3.55
N ASP A 244 -4.97 -3.63 -4.49
CA ASP A 244 -5.05 -4.97 -5.15
C ASP A 244 -4.34 -6.07 -4.34
N THR A 245 -3.82 -5.76 -3.15
CA THR A 245 -3.16 -6.73 -2.27
C THR A 245 -3.93 -6.91 -0.96
N HIS A 246 -4.38 -5.83 -0.33
CA HIS A 246 -4.99 -5.91 1.00
C HIS A 246 -6.51 -6.04 0.91
N THR A 247 -7.07 -6.92 1.74
CA THR A 247 -8.50 -7.18 1.78
C THR A 247 -9.28 -6.23 2.68
N SER A 248 -10.55 -6.02 2.36
CA SER A 248 -11.54 -5.42 3.25
C SER A 248 -12.00 -6.43 4.30
N MET A 249 -12.91 -6.04 5.20
CA MET A 249 -13.55 -6.98 6.13
C MET A 249 -14.29 -8.11 5.39
N PHE A 250 -14.88 -7.83 4.23
CA PHE A 250 -15.52 -8.86 3.41
C PHE A 250 -14.50 -9.87 2.87
N GLY A 251 -13.42 -9.42 2.23
CA GLY A 251 -12.38 -10.32 1.73
C GLY A 251 -11.69 -11.12 2.84
N ALA A 252 -11.45 -10.50 3.98
CA ALA A 252 -10.89 -11.19 5.16
C ALA A 252 -11.81 -12.30 5.67
N ALA A 253 -13.13 -12.07 5.70
CA ALA A 253 -14.11 -13.07 6.09
C ALA A 253 -14.15 -14.24 5.09
N VAL A 254 -14.16 -13.96 3.78
CA VAL A 254 -14.10 -14.98 2.72
C VAL A 254 -12.84 -15.83 2.83
N ASN A 255 -11.67 -15.20 2.99
CA ASN A 255 -10.40 -15.90 3.12
C ASN A 255 -10.35 -16.79 4.37
N ALA A 256 -10.82 -16.28 5.51
CA ALA A 256 -10.90 -17.07 6.75
C ALA A 256 -11.91 -18.22 6.64
N TYR A 257 -13.01 -18.05 5.89
CA TYR A 257 -13.96 -19.12 5.59
C TYR A 257 -13.32 -20.26 4.79
N LEU A 258 -12.55 -19.94 3.75
CA LEU A 258 -11.80 -20.92 2.94
C LEU A 258 -10.80 -21.70 3.81
N ILE A 259 -10.05 -21.00 4.66
CA ILE A 259 -9.13 -21.64 5.62
C ILE A 259 -9.89 -22.59 6.56
N ALA A 260 -11.03 -22.16 7.12
CA ALA A 260 -11.82 -23.00 8.01
C ALA A 260 -12.38 -24.25 7.28
N GLN A 261 -12.75 -24.13 6.01
CA GLN A 261 -13.15 -25.28 5.19
C GLN A 261 -12.00 -26.27 4.98
N ASP A 262 -10.78 -25.80 4.73
CA ASP A 262 -9.61 -26.65 4.57
C ASP A 262 -9.16 -27.30 5.88
N ILE A 263 -9.22 -26.57 6.99
CA ILE A 263 -8.94 -27.11 8.33
C ILE A 263 -9.89 -28.25 8.64
N ARG A 264 -11.19 -28.11 8.36
CA ARG A 264 -12.17 -29.19 8.57
C ARG A 264 -11.80 -30.47 7.81
N LYS A 265 -11.20 -30.36 6.62
CA LYS A 265 -10.84 -31.49 5.76
C LYS A 265 -9.48 -32.10 6.14
N SER A 266 -8.52 -31.28 6.55
CA SER A 266 -7.10 -31.65 6.55
C SER A 266 -6.39 -31.52 7.90
N ALA A 267 -7.00 -30.87 8.90
CA ALA A 267 -6.43 -30.70 10.24
C ALA A 267 -7.42 -31.13 11.34
N PRO A 268 -7.66 -32.45 11.53
CA PRO A 268 -8.72 -32.96 12.40
C PRO A 268 -8.64 -32.49 13.85
N SER A 269 -7.44 -32.29 14.40
CA SER A 269 -7.25 -31.82 15.78
C SER A 269 -7.70 -30.37 15.97
N LEU A 270 -7.39 -29.49 15.01
CA LEU A 270 -7.84 -28.10 15.03
C LEU A 270 -9.33 -28.00 14.64
N ALA A 271 -9.81 -28.88 13.77
CA ALA A 271 -11.21 -28.91 13.34
C ALA A 271 -12.21 -29.13 14.50
N LEU A 272 -11.78 -29.74 15.62
CA LEU A 272 -12.60 -29.89 16.84
C LEU A 272 -13.05 -28.53 17.40
N TYR A 273 -12.26 -27.49 17.18
CA TYR A 273 -12.52 -26.13 17.63
C TYR A 273 -13.32 -25.30 16.63
N LEU A 274 -13.60 -25.80 15.42
CA LEU A 274 -14.49 -25.12 14.50
C LEU A 274 -15.93 -25.15 15.03
N LYS A 275 -16.69 -24.10 14.77
CA LYS A 275 -18.14 -24.13 14.97
C LYS A 275 -18.74 -25.23 14.09
N ASP A 276 -19.79 -25.86 14.61
CA ASP A 276 -20.44 -26.98 13.91
C ASP A 276 -21.08 -26.47 12.61
N GLU A 277 -21.64 -25.26 12.66
CA GLU A 277 -22.19 -24.52 11.52
C GLU A 277 -21.68 -23.07 11.55
N TYR A 278 -21.44 -22.52 10.36
CA TYR A 278 -21.14 -21.12 10.13
C TYR A 278 -21.51 -20.74 8.70
N ASP A 279 -21.89 -19.49 8.49
CA ASP A 279 -22.37 -19.01 7.19
C ASP A 279 -21.22 -18.79 6.20
N ASP A 280 -21.52 -18.96 4.90
CA ASP A 280 -20.63 -18.56 3.81
C ASP A 280 -20.71 -17.02 3.63
N PRO A 281 -19.60 -16.28 3.82
CA PRO A 281 -19.61 -14.84 3.63
C PRO A 281 -20.03 -14.40 2.22
N LEU A 282 -19.81 -15.23 1.18
CA LEU A 282 -20.22 -14.94 -0.19
C LEU A 282 -21.74 -14.93 -0.37
N GLU A 283 -22.48 -15.69 0.44
CA GLU A 283 -23.94 -15.67 0.47
C GLU A 283 -24.50 -14.46 1.23
N GLN A 284 -23.63 -13.71 1.92
CA GLN A 284 -23.95 -12.54 2.72
C GLN A 284 -23.20 -11.28 2.25
N ALA A 285 -22.88 -11.19 0.95
CA ALA A 285 -22.02 -10.13 0.39
C ALA A 285 -22.47 -8.72 0.84
N SER A 286 -23.74 -8.36 0.64
CA SER A 286 -24.27 -7.03 1.04
C SER A 286 -24.07 -6.70 2.52
N TYR A 287 -24.20 -7.71 3.40
CA TYR A 287 -23.93 -7.52 4.84
C TYR A 287 -22.46 -7.18 5.06
N TRP A 288 -21.56 -7.96 4.49
CA TRP A 288 -20.12 -7.78 4.65
C TRP A 288 -19.59 -6.49 4.00
N VAL A 289 -20.14 -6.09 2.85
CA VAL A 289 -19.85 -4.80 2.23
C VAL A 289 -20.27 -3.66 3.15
N SER A 290 -21.48 -3.72 3.73
CA SER A 290 -21.94 -2.69 4.67
C SER A 290 -21.07 -2.56 5.93
N LYS A 291 -20.40 -3.65 6.35
CA LYS A 291 -19.45 -3.68 7.48
C LYS A 291 -18.04 -3.23 7.09
N SER A 292 -17.71 -3.32 5.81
CA SER A 292 -16.40 -2.93 5.28
C SER A 292 -16.26 -1.42 5.09
N ILE A 293 -17.37 -0.68 4.96
CA ILE A 293 -17.35 0.78 4.75
C ILE A 293 -17.13 1.51 6.07
N ASN A 294 -16.09 2.35 6.12
CA ASN A 294 -15.83 3.27 7.20
C ASN A 294 -16.80 4.47 7.12
N LYS A 295 -17.76 4.52 8.05
CA LYS A 295 -18.79 5.57 8.10
C LYS A 295 -18.25 6.96 8.47
N ASP A 296 -17.09 6.99 9.11
CA ASP A 296 -16.43 8.22 9.55
C ASP A 296 -15.50 8.78 8.48
N TYR A 297 -15.21 8.02 7.42
CA TYR A 297 -14.40 8.49 6.31
C TYR A 297 -15.10 9.63 5.55
N LYS A 298 -14.30 10.61 5.12
CA LYS A 298 -14.69 11.73 4.26
C LYS A 298 -13.64 11.86 3.18
N ASP A 299 -14.04 11.81 1.91
CA ASP A 299 -13.11 12.12 0.83
C ASP A 299 -12.52 13.51 1.03
N PRO A 300 -11.23 13.71 0.71
CA PRO A 300 -10.64 15.04 0.67
C PRO A 300 -11.48 15.96 -0.22
N VAL A 301 -12.04 17.02 0.35
CA VAL A 301 -12.65 18.08 -0.43
C VAL A 301 -11.52 18.94 -0.95
N TYR A 302 -11.41 19.07 -2.27
CA TYR A 302 -10.46 19.99 -2.87
C TYR A 302 -10.80 21.42 -2.48
N ILE A 303 -9.84 22.10 -1.87
CA ILE A 303 -9.91 23.52 -1.55
C ILE A 303 -8.76 24.18 -2.29
N ARG A 304 -9.11 25.03 -3.27
CA ARG A 304 -8.13 25.84 -4.00
C ARG A 304 -7.28 26.63 -3.00
N PRO A 305 -5.95 26.51 -3.03
CA PRO A 305 -5.09 27.28 -2.13
C PRO A 305 -5.20 28.78 -2.42
N ASP A 306 -5.24 29.58 -1.35
CA ASP A 306 -5.31 31.05 -1.37
C ASP A 306 -3.97 31.72 -1.00
N LYS A 307 -2.98 30.92 -0.60
CA LYS A 307 -1.59 31.32 -0.34
C LYS A 307 -0.60 30.22 -0.77
N GLY A 308 0.68 30.57 -0.82
CA GLY A 308 1.79 29.62 -1.01
C GLY A 308 2.19 28.86 0.26
N SER A 309 3.28 28.09 0.16
CA SER A 309 3.83 27.27 1.25
C SER A 309 4.16 28.07 2.52
N ASP A 310 3.97 27.41 3.66
CA ASP A 310 4.40 27.89 4.98
C ASP A 310 5.87 27.50 5.29
N TYR A 311 6.49 26.63 4.48
CA TYR A 311 7.84 26.12 4.70
C TYR A 311 8.89 26.69 3.76
N TRP A 312 8.51 27.03 2.53
CA TRP A 312 9.42 27.57 1.52
C TRP A 312 8.88 28.87 0.92
N ASN A 313 9.79 29.81 0.67
CA ASN A 313 9.45 31.08 0.05
C ASN A 313 9.21 30.89 -1.46
N ALA A 314 8.30 31.70 -2.02
CA ALA A 314 8.18 31.82 -3.47
C ALA A 314 9.49 32.32 -4.11
N ALA A 315 9.72 31.89 -5.34
CA ALA A 315 10.93 32.19 -6.11
C ALA A 315 10.59 32.91 -7.41
N SER A 316 11.51 33.71 -7.97
CA SER A 316 11.24 34.49 -9.19
C SER A 316 12.16 34.12 -10.34
N ASP A 317 11.62 33.71 -11.49
CA ASP A 317 12.45 33.44 -12.68
C ASP A 317 13.10 34.72 -13.23
N GLU A 318 13.89 34.59 -14.30
CA GLU A 318 14.57 35.73 -14.96
C GLU A 318 13.58 36.81 -15.48
N ASN A 319 12.35 36.41 -15.81
CA ASN A 319 11.27 37.29 -16.25
C ASN A 319 10.46 37.85 -15.07
N LYS A 320 10.85 37.56 -13.83
CA LYS A 320 10.21 37.93 -12.56
C LYS A 320 8.83 37.31 -12.35
N ASN A 321 8.49 36.23 -13.04
CA ASN A 321 7.29 35.47 -12.70
C ASN A 321 7.53 34.75 -11.36
N VAL A 322 6.51 34.73 -10.51
CA VAL A 322 6.58 34.21 -9.15
C VAL A 322 6.09 32.76 -9.12
N TRP A 323 6.98 31.86 -8.72
CA TRP A 323 6.77 30.41 -8.63
C TRP A 323 6.63 29.98 -7.18
N TYR A 324 5.56 29.26 -6.89
CA TYR A 324 5.21 28.87 -5.52
C TYR A 324 5.64 27.42 -5.26
N PRO A 325 6.52 27.16 -4.29
CA PRO A 325 6.90 25.80 -3.91
C PRO A 325 5.77 25.13 -3.13
N THR A 326 5.68 23.81 -3.25
CA THR A 326 4.84 22.97 -2.40
C THR A 326 5.29 21.51 -2.46
N VAL A 327 5.04 20.77 -1.39
CA VAL A 327 5.11 19.31 -1.37
C VAL A 327 3.77 18.75 -0.96
N PHE A 328 3.27 17.77 -1.72
CA PHE A 328 1.99 17.14 -1.42
C PHE A 328 1.90 15.69 -1.91
N GLY A 329 0.87 14.99 -1.45
CA GLY A 329 0.54 13.63 -1.88
C GLY A 329 0.98 12.53 -0.89
N ASP A 330 1.31 11.34 -1.37
CA ASP A 330 1.83 10.21 -0.58
C ASP A 330 3.29 10.44 -0.18
N ILE A 331 3.44 11.32 0.82
CA ILE A 331 4.69 11.66 1.52
C ILE A 331 4.60 11.26 3.01
N SER A 332 3.65 10.39 3.33
CA SER A 332 3.13 10.13 4.67
C SER A 332 4.14 9.54 5.67
N GLY A 333 5.27 9.02 5.19
CA GLY A 333 6.36 8.55 6.06
C GLY A 333 7.02 9.67 6.88
N HIS A 334 7.04 10.91 6.38
CA HIS A 334 7.82 12.01 6.98
C HIS A 334 7.14 13.39 6.92
N GLY A 335 6.08 13.55 6.13
CA GLY A 335 5.36 14.81 5.96
C GLY A 335 6.10 15.82 5.06
N PRO A 336 5.47 16.96 4.74
CA PRO A 336 6.03 17.95 3.81
C PRO A 336 7.31 18.62 4.35
N LYS A 337 7.40 18.85 5.67
CA LYS A 337 8.53 19.55 6.29
C LYS A 337 9.77 18.65 6.54
N SER A 338 9.83 17.46 5.97
CA SER A 338 10.97 16.58 6.19
C SER A 338 12.21 17.06 5.41
N ASP A 339 13.39 16.58 5.82
CA ASP A 339 14.64 16.83 5.10
C ASP A 339 14.71 16.10 3.75
N ASP A 340 13.64 15.38 3.36
CA ASP A 340 13.53 14.75 2.05
C ASP A 340 13.27 15.72 0.92
N PHE A 341 12.75 16.91 1.23
CA PHE A 341 12.34 17.90 0.24
C PHE A 341 13.04 19.22 0.44
N SER A 342 13.52 19.82 -0.65
CA SER A 342 14.13 21.14 -0.58
C SER A 342 13.88 21.93 -1.85
N PHE A 343 13.68 23.23 -1.66
CA PHE A 343 13.52 24.22 -2.71
C PHE A 343 14.58 25.29 -2.51
N ASP A 344 15.26 25.67 -3.59
CA ASP A 344 16.21 26.77 -3.59
C ASP A 344 16.14 27.53 -4.92
N GLN A 345 16.75 28.70 -4.96
CA GLN A 345 16.86 29.53 -6.16
C GLN A 345 18.23 30.19 -6.23
N LYS A 346 18.84 30.10 -7.42
CA LYS A 346 20.09 30.79 -7.71
C LYS A 346 20.14 31.22 -9.17
N ASP A 347 20.52 32.48 -9.41
CA ASP A 347 20.74 33.04 -10.74
C ASP A 347 19.58 32.79 -11.73
N GLY A 348 18.34 32.99 -11.27
CA GLY A 348 17.12 32.78 -12.09
C GLY A 348 16.72 31.32 -12.30
N SER A 349 17.55 30.37 -11.87
CA SER A 349 17.26 28.94 -11.91
C SER A 349 16.55 28.48 -10.63
N LEU A 350 15.60 27.56 -10.79
CA LEU A 350 14.81 26.98 -9.71
C LEU A 350 15.32 25.57 -9.39
N TYR A 351 15.70 25.33 -8.14
CA TYR A 351 16.15 24.02 -7.66
C TYR A 351 15.05 23.32 -6.86
N ILE A 352 14.81 22.04 -7.19
CA ILE A 352 13.89 21.17 -6.46
C ILE A 352 14.62 19.86 -6.16
N SER A 353 14.49 19.37 -4.93
CA SER A 353 14.90 18.03 -4.54
C SER A 353 13.74 17.30 -3.86
N ALA A 354 13.58 16.02 -4.18
CA ALA A 354 12.56 15.15 -3.60
C ALA A 354 13.13 13.78 -3.21
N GLY A 355 12.83 13.34 -1.98
CA GLY A 355 13.15 12.01 -1.48
C GLY A 355 14.61 11.80 -1.04
N ASN A 356 15.28 12.82 -0.47
CA ASN A 356 16.70 12.80 -0.08
C ASN A 356 17.14 11.68 0.89
N HIS A 357 16.28 11.22 1.80
CA HIS A 357 16.71 10.36 2.91
C HIS A 357 15.84 9.12 3.15
N GLY A 358 14.98 8.73 2.20
CA GLY A 358 14.15 7.53 2.40
C GLY A 358 13.29 7.11 1.21
N ASN A 359 13.62 7.53 -0.02
CA ASN A 359 12.76 7.28 -1.19
C ASN A 359 11.32 7.81 -1.00
N ASN A 360 11.17 8.92 -0.26
CA ASN A 360 9.88 9.55 -0.02
C ASN A 360 9.37 10.32 -1.24
N GLY A 361 8.04 10.32 -1.39
CA GLY A 361 7.39 10.62 -2.66
C GLY A 361 7.47 9.43 -3.63
N LYS A 362 6.63 9.44 -4.66
CA LYS A 362 6.65 8.53 -5.83
C LYS A 362 5.52 8.92 -6.76
N ILE A 363 5.68 8.68 -8.07
CA ILE A 363 4.55 8.62 -8.99
C ILE A 363 4.38 7.14 -9.36
N ALA A 364 3.30 6.54 -8.87
CA ALA A 364 2.99 5.11 -9.04
C ALA A 364 1.51 4.93 -9.42
N SER A 365 1.10 3.72 -9.79
CA SER A 365 -0.26 3.45 -10.29
C SER A 365 -1.38 4.08 -9.45
N LYS A 366 -1.25 4.08 -8.12
CA LYS A 366 -2.31 4.52 -7.18
C LYS A 366 -1.89 5.64 -6.24
N SER A 367 -0.76 6.29 -6.49
CA SER A 367 -0.22 7.25 -5.55
C SER A 367 0.70 8.25 -6.24
N ASP A 368 0.56 9.51 -5.85
CA ASP A 368 1.43 10.61 -6.23
C ASP A 368 1.99 11.26 -4.97
N GLY A 369 3.29 11.42 -4.88
CA GLY A 369 3.98 12.21 -3.86
C GLY A 369 5.01 13.11 -4.54
N ILE A 370 4.72 14.41 -4.60
CA ILE A 370 5.32 15.36 -5.53
C ILE A 370 5.82 16.59 -4.78
N ALA A 371 7.03 17.04 -5.14
CA ALA A 371 7.52 18.39 -4.88
C ALA A 371 7.39 19.22 -6.17
N MET A 372 6.79 20.41 -6.10
CA MET A 372 6.50 21.22 -7.29
C MET A 372 6.69 22.71 -7.01
N TYR A 373 7.33 23.41 -7.94
CA TYR A 373 7.13 24.85 -8.14
C TYR A 373 5.97 25.03 -9.11
N TYR A 374 4.95 25.80 -8.76
CA TYR A 374 3.79 26.03 -9.63
C TYR A 374 3.44 27.50 -9.81
N ILE A 375 2.79 27.77 -10.93
CA ILE A 375 2.00 28.96 -11.23
C ILE A 375 0.59 28.48 -11.58
N ARG A 376 -0.42 29.25 -11.15
CA ARG A 376 -1.82 28.99 -11.49
C ARG A 376 -2.24 29.83 -12.69
N ILE A 377 -2.82 29.22 -13.71
CA ILE A 377 -3.25 29.88 -14.96
C ILE A 377 -4.76 29.63 -15.17
N PRO A 378 -5.58 30.65 -15.47
CA PRO A 378 -7.00 30.45 -15.76
C PRO A 378 -7.20 29.50 -16.95
N VAL A 379 -8.15 28.58 -16.88
CA VAL A 379 -8.44 27.60 -17.95
C VAL A 379 -8.82 28.26 -19.28
N SER A 380 -9.26 29.52 -19.25
CA SER A 380 -9.61 30.30 -20.43
C SER A 380 -8.40 30.85 -21.20
N LYS A 381 -7.18 30.73 -20.67
CA LYS A 381 -5.94 31.25 -21.23
C LYS A 381 -5.15 30.12 -21.87
N SER A 382 -4.55 30.37 -23.04
CA SER A 382 -3.55 29.43 -23.57
C SER A 382 -2.21 29.67 -22.89
N PHE A 383 -1.41 28.62 -22.73
CA PHE A 383 -0.05 28.75 -22.22
C PHE A 383 0.93 27.85 -22.95
N LYS A 384 2.21 28.22 -22.85
CA LYS A 384 3.35 27.36 -23.19
C LYS A 384 4.44 27.60 -22.15
N LEU A 385 4.83 26.54 -21.44
CA LEU A 385 5.96 26.54 -20.54
C LEU A 385 7.11 25.74 -21.16
N SER A 386 8.29 26.32 -21.17
CA SER A 386 9.53 25.61 -21.48
C SER A 386 10.64 25.93 -20.49
N ALA A 387 11.56 24.99 -20.31
CA ALA A 387 12.74 25.15 -19.46
C ALA A 387 13.83 24.13 -19.85
N ASP A 388 15.07 24.45 -19.52
CA ASP A 388 16.17 23.50 -19.53
C ASP A 388 16.25 22.83 -18.16
N ILE A 389 15.96 21.52 -18.12
CA ILE A 389 15.97 20.73 -16.90
C ILE A 389 17.30 20.00 -16.80
N LYS A 390 18.05 20.29 -15.74
CA LYS A 390 19.33 19.65 -15.41
C LYS A 390 19.18 18.74 -14.20
N ILE A 391 19.75 17.54 -14.29
CA ILE A 391 19.83 16.59 -13.17
C ILE A 391 21.01 16.96 -12.26
N GLU A 392 20.71 17.28 -11.00
CA GLU A 392 21.72 17.63 -10.00
C GLU A 392 22.16 16.43 -9.16
N SER A 393 21.25 15.50 -8.86
CA SER A 393 21.58 14.24 -8.16
C SER A 393 20.50 13.16 -8.33
N PHE A 394 20.90 11.91 -8.11
CA PHE A 394 20.03 10.77 -7.83
C PHE A 394 20.35 10.19 -6.43
N ASN A 395 19.38 9.61 -5.73
CA ASN A 395 19.63 8.93 -4.44
C ASN A 395 19.89 7.44 -4.61
N GLU A 396 20.96 6.98 -3.94
CA GLU A 396 21.57 5.65 -3.95
C GLU A 396 22.20 5.20 -5.28
N SER A 397 23.48 4.81 -5.21
CA SER A 397 24.26 4.17 -6.28
C SER A 397 24.59 5.01 -7.55
N GLY A 398 24.10 6.24 -7.66
CA GLY A 398 24.42 7.15 -8.78
C GLY A 398 23.56 6.98 -10.04
N GLY A 399 22.45 6.23 -9.94
CA GLY A 399 21.44 6.06 -10.98
C GLY A 399 20.02 6.29 -10.43
N PRO A 400 19.01 6.38 -11.30
CA PRO A 400 17.63 6.65 -10.91
C PRO A 400 17.01 5.52 -10.09
N SER A 401 16.11 5.89 -9.16
CA SER A 401 15.31 4.94 -8.37
C SER A 401 14.00 4.61 -9.10
N ASP A 402 13.45 3.42 -8.85
CA ASP A 402 12.10 3.08 -9.31
C ASP A 402 11.09 4.13 -8.83
N PHE A 403 10.19 4.54 -9.72
CA PHE A 403 9.14 5.55 -9.49
C PHE A 403 9.67 6.99 -9.25
N ALA A 404 10.95 7.24 -9.50
CA ALA A 404 11.49 8.60 -9.61
C ALA A 404 10.92 9.30 -10.85
N ALA A 405 10.58 10.58 -10.73
CA ALA A 405 10.05 11.36 -11.84
C ALA A 405 10.41 12.83 -11.73
N TYR A 406 10.61 13.50 -12.87
CA TYR A 406 10.94 14.93 -12.90
C TYR A 406 10.60 15.56 -14.26
N GLY A 407 10.41 16.88 -14.27
CA GLY A 407 10.22 17.65 -15.51
C GLY A 407 9.24 18.79 -15.34
N LEU A 408 8.45 19.06 -16.38
CA LEU A 408 7.36 20.03 -16.39
C LEU A 408 6.01 19.32 -16.27
N MET A 409 5.08 19.91 -15.53
CA MET A 409 3.75 19.36 -15.28
C MET A 409 2.68 20.44 -15.42
N VAL A 410 1.53 20.06 -15.99
CA VAL A 410 0.26 20.78 -15.84
C VAL A 410 -0.76 19.85 -15.21
N ARG A 411 -1.52 20.33 -14.22
CA ARG A 411 -2.47 19.54 -13.44
C ARG A 411 -3.75 20.32 -13.10
N ASP A 412 -4.82 19.61 -12.76
CA ASP A 412 -6.13 20.19 -12.46
C ASP A 412 -6.40 20.47 -10.97
N ASP A 413 -5.42 20.20 -10.11
CA ASP A 413 -5.46 20.50 -8.68
C ASP A 413 -4.08 20.91 -8.15
N ILE A 414 -4.02 21.55 -6.99
CA ILE A 414 -2.75 21.72 -6.25
C ILE A 414 -3.05 21.72 -4.76
N TYR A 415 -2.16 21.12 -3.97
CA TYR A 415 -2.26 21.14 -2.52
C TYR A 415 -0.99 21.77 -1.98
N VAL A 416 -1.15 22.66 -1.00
CA VAL A 416 -0.02 23.32 -0.34
C VAL A 416 0.34 22.53 0.91
N ASP A 417 1.59 22.07 0.98
CA ASP A 417 2.17 21.45 2.18
C ASP A 417 1.33 20.32 2.79
N SER A 418 0.89 19.36 1.97
CA SER A 418 -0.20 18.44 2.31
C SER A 418 0.17 16.97 2.15
N ALA A 419 0.32 16.24 3.25
CA ALA A 419 0.54 14.80 3.23
C ALA A 419 -0.80 14.03 3.12
N ILE A 420 -1.28 13.83 1.89
CA ILE A 420 -2.53 13.15 1.59
C ILE A 420 -2.28 12.10 0.50
N GLY A 421 -2.16 10.84 0.89
CA GLY A 421 -1.76 9.75 -0.04
C GLY A 421 -2.84 9.29 -1.03
N GLU A 422 -4.05 9.84 -0.93
CA GLU A 422 -5.24 9.40 -1.69
C GLU A 422 -5.56 10.31 -2.87
N LEU A 423 -4.73 11.34 -3.07
CA LEU A 423 -4.87 12.31 -4.15
C LEU A 423 -4.36 11.72 -5.46
N LEU A 424 -5.24 11.68 -6.45
CA LEU A 424 -4.93 11.33 -7.83
C LEU A 424 -5.64 12.35 -8.71
N GLY A 425 -5.07 13.55 -8.76
CA GLY A 425 -5.45 14.60 -9.70
C GLY A 425 -5.00 14.25 -11.10
N ASP A 426 -5.62 14.85 -12.11
CA ASP A 426 -5.26 14.60 -13.50
C ASP A 426 -4.13 15.54 -13.90
N TYR A 427 -3.20 15.05 -14.73
CA TYR A 427 -2.05 15.85 -15.17
C TYR A 427 -1.41 15.33 -16.46
N VAL A 428 -0.69 16.21 -17.14
CA VAL A 428 0.21 15.90 -18.25
C VAL A 428 1.61 16.36 -17.89
N CYS A 429 2.61 15.53 -18.21
CA CYS A 429 4.02 15.81 -17.93
C CYS A 429 4.87 15.77 -19.21
N ALA A 430 5.67 16.82 -19.41
CA ALA A 430 6.85 16.77 -20.25
C ALA A 430 8.03 16.48 -19.33
N GLY A 431 8.38 15.20 -19.18
CA GLY A 431 9.30 14.78 -18.13
C GLY A 431 9.55 13.29 -18.13
N VAL A 432 10.59 12.90 -17.40
CA VAL A 432 10.99 11.49 -17.29
C VAL A 432 10.34 10.88 -16.06
N MET A 433 9.78 9.68 -16.22
CA MET A 433 9.37 8.83 -15.11
C MET A 433 10.04 7.46 -15.24
N PHE A 434 10.77 7.05 -14.21
CA PHE A 434 11.36 5.72 -14.09
C PHE A 434 10.32 4.78 -13.50
N ASN A 435 10.03 3.67 -14.19
CA ASN A 435 9.12 2.67 -13.65
C ASN A 435 9.57 1.26 -14.06
N PRO A 436 9.16 0.21 -13.32
CA PRO A 436 9.63 -1.15 -13.58
C PRO A 436 9.28 -1.70 -14.97
N SER A 437 8.26 -1.15 -15.64
CA SER A 437 7.84 -1.55 -17.00
C SER A 437 8.66 -0.87 -18.10
N TYR A 438 9.32 0.26 -17.80
CA TYR A 438 10.11 1.07 -18.73
C TYR A 438 11.51 1.26 -18.16
N SER A 439 12.38 0.29 -18.46
CA SER A 439 13.73 0.16 -17.90
C SER A 439 14.62 1.41 -18.00
N LYS A 440 14.38 2.27 -19.00
CA LYS A 440 15.14 3.51 -19.22
C LYS A 440 14.39 4.79 -18.82
N GLY A 441 13.15 4.66 -18.36
CA GLY A 441 12.22 5.74 -18.11
C GLY A 441 11.42 6.16 -19.36
N THR A 442 10.44 7.02 -19.17
CA THR A 442 9.58 7.57 -20.24
C THR A 442 10.04 8.97 -20.69
N ASN A 443 9.61 9.44 -21.87
CA ASN A 443 9.84 10.83 -22.30
C ASN A 443 8.68 11.78 -21.94
N THR A 444 7.44 11.29 -21.92
CA THR A 444 6.26 12.02 -21.46
C THR A 444 5.35 11.01 -20.78
N PHE A 445 4.50 11.50 -19.89
CA PHE A 445 3.50 10.67 -19.23
C PHE A 445 2.37 11.54 -18.72
N ALA A 446 1.25 10.91 -18.39
CA ALA A 446 0.07 11.57 -17.90
C ALA A 446 -0.64 10.74 -16.84
N ARG A 447 -1.52 11.38 -16.08
CA ARG A 447 -2.55 10.73 -15.30
C ARG A 447 -3.91 11.25 -15.70
N LYS A 448 -4.83 10.33 -15.96
CA LYS A 448 -6.23 10.63 -16.30
C LYS A 448 -7.17 9.69 -15.58
N SER A 449 -8.12 10.23 -14.82
CA SER A 449 -9.05 9.47 -14.01
C SER A 449 -8.36 8.44 -13.10
N GLY A 450 -7.16 8.78 -12.63
CA GLY A 450 -6.33 7.94 -11.76
C GLY A 450 -5.51 6.84 -12.46
N GLU A 451 -5.59 6.66 -13.78
CA GLU A 451 -4.71 5.75 -14.53
C GLU A 451 -3.49 6.50 -15.08
N LEU A 452 -2.31 5.88 -14.98
CA LEU A 452 -1.08 6.40 -15.58
C LEU A 452 -0.99 5.99 -17.05
N ASP A 453 -0.63 6.96 -17.87
CA ASP A 453 -0.49 6.81 -19.31
C ASP A 453 0.92 7.22 -19.77
N PHE A 454 1.48 6.47 -20.71
CA PHE A 454 2.87 6.54 -21.16
C PHE A 454 3.00 6.68 -22.68
N GLU A 455 2.04 7.35 -23.35
CA GLU A 455 1.99 7.51 -24.83
C GLU A 455 3.29 7.98 -25.48
N GLY A 456 4.15 8.72 -24.77
CA GLY A 456 5.43 9.13 -25.33
C GLY A 456 6.45 7.99 -25.49
N GLY A 457 6.27 6.89 -24.76
CA GLY A 457 7.10 5.69 -24.85
C GLY A 457 8.38 5.72 -24.02
N GLU A 458 9.21 4.70 -24.22
CA GLU A 458 10.49 4.54 -23.52
C GLU A 458 11.58 5.46 -24.08
N LEU A 459 12.44 5.98 -23.20
CA LEU A 459 13.66 6.67 -23.59
C LEU A 459 14.60 5.72 -24.36
N ILE A 460 15.33 6.26 -25.33
CA ILE A 460 16.33 5.50 -26.09
C ILE A 460 17.52 5.13 -25.19
N ALA A 461 17.87 6.00 -24.25
CA ALA A 461 18.91 5.83 -23.26
C ALA A 461 18.48 6.45 -21.93
N GLU A 462 18.90 5.81 -20.84
CA GLU A 462 18.69 6.28 -19.46
C GLU A 462 19.41 7.62 -19.23
N PRO A 463 18.75 8.61 -18.59
CA PRO A 463 19.37 9.88 -18.23
C PRO A 463 20.53 9.72 -17.24
N LYS A 464 21.56 10.52 -17.40
CA LYS A 464 22.75 10.54 -16.55
C LYS A 464 22.79 11.78 -15.67
N LEU A 465 23.55 11.67 -14.57
CA LEU A 465 23.86 12.82 -13.73
C LEU A 465 24.40 13.99 -14.58
N HIS A 466 23.86 15.18 -14.34
CA HIS A 466 24.14 16.42 -15.08
C HIS A 466 23.67 16.47 -16.53
N ASP A 467 22.88 15.49 -16.99
CA ASP A 467 22.17 15.64 -18.26
C ASP A 467 21.26 16.87 -18.19
N VAL A 468 21.24 17.61 -19.29
CA VAL A 468 20.37 18.75 -19.52
C VAL A 468 19.48 18.42 -20.71
N ARG A 469 18.18 18.68 -20.57
CA ARG A 469 17.20 18.52 -21.65
C ARG A 469 16.28 19.72 -21.69
N HIS A 470 16.08 20.25 -22.88
CA HIS A 470 15.00 21.21 -23.10
C HIS A 470 13.65 20.50 -23.06
N MET A 471 12.72 20.99 -22.25
CA MET A 471 11.37 20.43 -22.12
C MET A 471 10.34 21.50 -22.43
N THR A 472 9.20 21.10 -22.98
CA THR A 472 8.08 22.01 -23.28
C THR A 472 6.76 21.32 -23.00
N ILE A 473 5.83 22.06 -22.37
CA ILE A 473 4.44 21.68 -22.21
C ILE A 473 3.54 22.86 -22.58
N GLU A 474 2.55 22.63 -23.45
CA GLU A 474 1.66 23.69 -23.95
C GLU A 474 0.21 23.23 -24.07
N SER A 475 -0.71 24.17 -23.86
CA SER A 475 -2.13 23.97 -24.13
C SER A 475 -2.38 23.91 -25.64
N THR A 476 -3.25 23.00 -26.06
CA THR A 476 -3.76 22.92 -27.44
C THR A 476 -5.26 23.22 -27.46
N ARG A 477 -5.90 23.06 -28.62
CA ARG A 477 -7.36 23.18 -28.72
C ARG A 477 -8.09 22.10 -27.92
N ASP A 478 -7.54 20.89 -27.93
CA ASP A 478 -8.23 19.67 -27.49
C ASP A 478 -7.61 19.07 -26.21
N GLY A 479 -6.53 19.67 -25.69
CA GLY A 479 -5.86 19.24 -24.48
C GLY A 479 -4.45 19.82 -24.39
N TYR A 480 -3.43 18.96 -24.40
CA TYR A 480 -2.05 19.35 -24.17
C TYR A 480 -1.08 18.71 -25.15
N LYS A 481 0.09 19.33 -25.30
CA LYS A 481 1.23 18.78 -26.03
C LYS A 481 2.47 18.88 -25.17
N ALA A 482 3.20 17.78 -25.06
CA ALA A 482 4.41 17.66 -24.25
C ALA A 482 5.57 17.21 -25.15
N SER A 483 6.78 17.71 -24.88
CA SER A 483 7.98 17.31 -25.61
C SER A 483 9.23 17.41 -24.76
N ILE A 484 10.16 16.48 -24.99
CA ILE A 484 11.54 16.52 -24.53
C ILE A 484 12.45 16.59 -25.74
N GLU A 485 13.51 17.40 -25.67
CA GLU A 485 14.57 17.46 -26.68
C GLU A 485 15.08 16.06 -27.07
N GLY A 486 15.12 15.80 -28.38
CA GLY A 486 15.52 14.51 -28.94
C GLY A 486 14.38 13.51 -29.16
N TYR A 487 13.14 13.89 -28.84
CA TYR A 487 11.93 13.09 -29.07
C TYR A 487 10.87 13.91 -29.82
N ASP A 488 9.97 13.20 -30.51
CA ASP A 488 8.81 13.83 -31.14
C ASP A 488 7.86 14.39 -30.07
N ALA A 489 7.18 15.49 -30.40
CA ALA A 489 6.17 16.04 -29.51
C ALA A 489 4.95 15.12 -29.45
N VAL A 490 4.45 14.88 -28.23
CA VAL A 490 3.34 13.97 -27.94
C VAL A 490 2.10 14.79 -27.60
N SER A 491 1.03 14.57 -28.36
CA SER A 491 -0.30 15.10 -28.06
C SER A 491 -1.36 14.00 -28.03
N ALA A 492 -1.16 12.91 -28.77
CA ALA A 492 -2.06 11.76 -28.75
C ALA A 492 -2.15 11.20 -27.33
N GLY A 493 -3.39 11.01 -26.86
CA GLY A 493 -3.70 10.55 -25.49
C GLY A 493 -3.71 11.67 -24.45
N TYR A 494 -3.22 12.87 -24.80
CA TYR A 494 -3.33 14.09 -23.98
C TYR A 494 -4.48 14.99 -24.41
N ASP A 495 -5.43 14.44 -25.17
CA ASP A 495 -6.63 15.08 -25.70
C ASP A 495 -7.76 15.12 -24.65
N TYR A 496 -7.52 15.84 -23.55
CA TYR A 496 -8.51 16.07 -22.50
C TYR A 496 -8.25 17.36 -21.74
N THR A 497 -9.29 17.83 -21.04
CA THR A 497 -9.23 19.02 -20.19
C THR A 497 -8.84 18.66 -18.76
N LEU A 498 -8.07 19.55 -18.13
CA LEU A 498 -7.68 19.47 -16.73
C LEU A 498 -8.56 20.40 -15.90
N THR A 499 -9.84 20.04 -15.78
CA THR A 499 -10.88 20.84 -15.10
C THR A 499 -11.80 20.02 -14.21
N ALA A 500 -11.43 18.77 -13.90
CA ALA A 500 -12.29 17.87 -13.14
C ALA A 500 -12.30 18.23 -11.65
N VAL A 501 -11.16 18.65 -11.12
CA VAL A 501 -11.01 19.05 -9.72
C VAL A 501 -11.12 20.57 -9.53
N ASP A 502 -10.29 21.37 -10.21
CA ASP A 502 -10.41 22.82 -10.27
C ASP A 502 -10.91 23.27 -11.65
N PRO A 503 -12.18 23.69 -11.77
CA PRO A 503 -12.75 24.03 -13.08
C PRO A 503 -12.32 25.41 -13.59
N GLU A 504 -11.69 26.25 -12.77
CA GLU A 504 -11.34 27.63 -13.16
C GLU A 504 -9.86 27.79 -13.51
N TYR A 505 -8.99 26.91 -12.99
CA TYR A 505 -7.55 27.06 -13.14
C TYR A 505 -6.84 25.73 -13.35
N VAL A 506 -5.74 25.79 -14.11
CA VAL A 506 -4.71 24.74 -14.14
C VAL A 506 -3.46 25.21 -13.41
N TYR A 507 -2.70 24.25 -12.90
CA TYR A 507 -1.46 24.48 -12.18
C TYR A 507 -0.29 23.97 -13.01
N VAL A 508 0.58 24.88 -13.43
CA VAL A 508 1.67 24.60 -14.37
C VAL A 508 2.99 24.85 -13.66
N GLY A 509 3.98 23.98 -13.86
CA GLY A 509 5.32 24.26 -13.38
C GLY A 509 6.29 23.09 -13.41
N ILE A 510 7.29 23.14 -12.54
CA ILE A 510 8.43 22.21 -12.50
C ILE A 510 8.23 21.29 -11.31
N PHE A 511 8.42 19.98 -11.51
CA PHE A 511 8.21 18.99 -10.45
C PHE A 511 9.37 18.00 -10.34
N ALA A 512 9.48 17.42 -9.15
CA ALA A 512 10.32 16.28 -8.83
C ALA A 512 9.58 15.34 -7.88
N SER A 513 9.84 14.04 -8.01
CA SER A 513 9.27 12.99 -7.18
C SER A 513 10.32 11.90 -7.00
N ARG A 514 10.58 11.52 -5.74
CA ARG A 514 11.42 10.40 -5.30
C ARG A 514 12.85 10.40 -5.84
N ALA A 515 13.82 10.44 -4.93
CA ALA A 515 15.23 10.14 -5.19
C ALA A 515 15.88 10.96 -6.32
N VAL A 516 15.43 12.19 -6.57
CA VAL A 516 15.96 13.04 -7.64
C VAL A 516 16.02 14.50 -7.21
N ALA A 517 17.08 15.18 -7.62
CA ALA A 517 17.18 16.63 -7.56
C ALA A 517 17.44 17.21 -8.95
N ILE A 518 16.74 18.29 -9.27
CA ILE A 518 16.85 18.98 -10.54
C ILE A 518 16.99 20.49 -10.35
N SER A 519 17.58 21.15 -11.35
CA SER A 519 17.48 22.60 -11.53
C SER A 519 16.84 22.91 -12.87
N ALA A 520 15.92 23.87 -12.89
CA ALA A 520 15.32 24.40 -14.10
C ALA A 520 15.88 25.80 -14.38
N GLY A 521 16.53 25.97 -15.53
CA GLY A 521 17.01 27.26 -16.06
C GLY A 521 16.34 27.60 -17.38
N ASN A 522 16.62 28.79 -17.94
CA ASN A 522 16.04 29.26 -19.20
C ASN A 522 14.50 29.13 -19.23
N ILE A 523 13.85 29.44 -18.12
CA ILE A 523 12.41 29.28 -17.94
C ILE A 523 11.68 30.33 -18.77
N SER A 524 10.82 29.87 -19.67
CA SER A 524 9.96 30.73 -20.50
C SER A 524 8.51 30.31 -20.33
N LEU A 525 7.69 31.22 -19.80
CA LEU A 525 6.25 31.07 -19.72
C LEU A 525 5.61 32.04 -20.71
N GLU A 526 4.86 31.52 -21.67
CA GLU A 526 4.00 32.31 -22.55
C GLU A 526 2.54 32.13 -22.12
N ILE A 527 1.78 33.23 -22.06
CA ILE A 527 0.33 33.25 -21.81
C ILE A 527 -0.34 34.01 -22.95
N ASP A 528 -1.35 33.43 -23.58
CA ASP A 528 -2.00 33.94 -24.79
C ASP A 528 -0.99 34.30 -25.92
N GLY A 529 0.10 33.54 -26.01
CA GLY A 529 1.18 33.73 -26.99
C GLY A 529 2.09 34.94 -26.70
N GLN A 530 2.05 35.51 -25.50
CA GLN A 530 2.97 36.55 -25.06
C GLN A 530 3.86 36.04 -23.92
N ILE A 531 5.16 36.32 -24.00
CA ILE A 531 6.10 36.01 -22.91
C ILE A 531 5.64 36.77 -21.65
N SER A 532 5.40 36.01 -20.59
CA SER A 532 4.98 36.48 -19.28
C SER A 532 6.15 37.18 -18.58
N SER A 533 5.86 38.31 -17.94
CA SER A 533 6.81 38.98 -17.06
C SER A 533 6.10 39.55 -15.83
N GLY A 534 6.65 39.30 -14.64
CA GLY A 534 6.06 39.76 -13.38
C GLY A 534 4.74 39.09 -13.01
N TYR A 535 4.45 37.89 -13.57
CA TYR A 535 3.20 37.20 -13.28
C TYR A 535 3.22 36.60 -11.88
N ASP A 536 2.26 36.98 -11.06
CA ASP A 536 2.03 36.42 -9.72
C ASP A 536 0.57 35.98 -9.61
N CYS A 537 0.38 34.67 -9.43
CA CYS A 537 -0.95 34.07 -9.42
C CYS A 537 -1.79 34.41 -8.17
N TYR A 538 -1.21 34.92 -7.09
CA TYR A 538 -1.93 35.32 -5.87
C TYR A 538 -2.19 36.83 -5.79
N GLU A 539 -1.31 37.67 -6.35
CA GLU A 539 -1.58 39.12 -6.41
C GLU A 539 -2.69 39.48 -7.40
N LEU A 540 -2.92 38.66 -8.44
CA LEU A 540 -3.96 38.88 -9.44
C LEU A 540 -5.41 38.59 -8.96
N VAL A 541 -5.60 37.97 -7.79
CA VAL A 541 -6.92 37.68 -7.20
C VAL A 541 -7.46 38.86 -6.38
N GLY A 542 -6.59 39.82 -6.06
CA GLY A 542 -6.92 41.00 -5.24
C GLY A 542 -7.19 42.30 -6.02
N ARG A 543 -7.33 42.24 -7.35
CA ARG A 543 -7.61 43.41 -8.21
C ARG A 543 -8.91 43.31 -8.98
#